data_AF-G2J351-F1
#
_entry.id   AF-G2J351-F1
#
_cell.length_a   1.000
_cell.length_b   1.000
_cell.length_c   1.000
_cell.angle_alpha   90.00
_cell.angle_beta   90.00
_cell.angle_gamma   90.00
#
_symmetry.space_group_name_H-M   'P 1'
#
loop_
_entity.id
_entity.type
_entity.pdbx_description
1 polymer ?
#
loop_
_entity_poly.entity_id
_entity_poly.type
_entity_poly.pdbx_seq_one_letter_code
_entity_poly.pdbx_strand_id
1 'polypeptide(L)'
;MTSPTPYITPQDLEDRFGPDFLLSATDPRNSGEVDQAAVSRAIADATDLINSYLGKRYVLPLAVVPGTVVRIAADLARYFLLADNPGEEITKRYNDGLRWLRDAADGKVSTGLPEVQVPASSNGKVIVSGSPRLFSRKTLRGY
;
A
#
# COMPACT_ATOMS: atom_id res chain seq x y z
N MET A 1 0.62 -6.52 25.54
CA MET A 1 0.81 -7.03 24.17
C MET A 1 -0.08 -6.19 23.28
N THR A 2 0.47 -5.18 22.61
CA THR A 2 -0.32 -4.31 21.72
C THR A 2 -0.49 -5.08 20.43
N SER A 3 -1.62 -5.75 20.25
CA SER A 3 -1.94 -6.40 18.97
C SER A 3 -1.93 -5.32 17.89
N PRO A 4 -1.27 -5.53 16.74
CA PRO A 4 -1.30 -4.56 15.65
C PRO A 4 -2.75 -4.35 15.21
N THR A 5 -3.19 -3.09 15.14
CA THR A 5 -4.54 -2.76 14.69
C THR A 5 -4.68 -3.18 13.22
N PRO A 6 -5.59 -4.12 12.88
CA PRO A 6 -5.76 -4.55 11.51
C PRO A 6 -6.28 -3.39 10.65
N TYR A 7 -5.73 -3.24 9.45
CA TYR A 7 -6.12 -2.16 8.53
C TYR A 7 -7.44 -2.42 7.82
N ILE A 8 -7.90 -3.66 7.82
CA ILE A 8 -9.03 -4.18 7.05
C ILE A 8 -9.80 -5.14 7.95
N THR A 9 -11.11 -5.22 7.74
CA THR A 9 -11.99 -6.20 8.40
C THR A 9 -12.45 -7.27 7.39
N PRO A 10 -12.90 -8.45 7.85
CA PRO A 10 -13.52 -9.44 6.97
C PRO A 10 -14.66 -8.85 6.12
N GLN A 11 -15.43 -7.92 6.71
CA GLN A 11 -16.52 -7.24 6.02
C GLN A 11 -16.05 -6.38 4.84
N ASP A 12 -14.85 -5.78 4.90
CA ASP A 12 -14.25 -5.03 3.77
C ASP A 12 -13.90 -5.97 2.61
N LEU A 13 -13.49 -7.21 2.90
CA LEU A 13 -13.27 -8.22 1.87
C LEU A 13 -14.58 -8.63 1.21
N GLU A 14 -15.64 -8.82 1.99
CA GLU A 14 -16.96 -9.21 1.48
C GLU A 14 -17.62 -8.08 0.66
N ASP A 15 -17.54 -6.83 1.12
CA ASP A 15 -18.07 -5.68 0.38
C ASP A 15 -17.40 -5.52 -0.99
N ARG A 16 -16.10 -5.85 -1.05
CA ARG A 16 -15.26 -5.57 -2.21
C ARG A 16 -15.15 -6.71 -3.21
N PHE A 17 -15.12 -7.95 -2.72
CA PHE A 17 -14.98 -9.16 -3.54
C PHE A 17 -16.28 -9.97 -3.63
N GLY A 18 -17.29 -9.64 -2.82
CA GLY A 18 -18.59 -10.28 -2.76
C GLY A 18 -18.77 -11.12 -1.49
N PRO A 19 -20.03 -11.36 -1.07
CA PRO A 19 -20.33 -12.05 0.20
C PRO A 19 -19.91 -13.54 0.20
N ASP A 20 -19.85 -14.18 -0.97
CA ASP A 20 -19.46 -15.60 -1.10
C ASP A 20 -17.94 -15.77 -1.24
N PHE A 21 -17.18 -14.67 -1.35
CA PHE A 21 -15.74 -14.72 -1.58
C PHE A 21 -15.00 -15.46 -0.46
N LEU A 22 -15.34 -15.17 0.80
CA LEU A 22 -14.67 -15.80 1.94
C LEU A 22 -14.91 -17.31 1.95
N LEU A 23 -16.13 -17.75 1.62
CA LEU A 23 -16.46 -19.16 1.51
C LEU A 23 -15.66 -19.81 0.37
N SER A 24 -15.74 -19.26 -0.83
CA SER A 24 -15.03 -19.80 -2.00
C SER A 24 -13.50 -19.79 -1.85
N ALA A 25 -12.94 -18.86 -1.09
CA ALA A 25 -11.49 -18.74 -0.90
C ALA A 25 -10.97 -19.61 0.25
N THR A 26 -11.77 -19.83 1.30
CA THR A 26 -11.36 -20.62 2.48
C THR A 26 -11.85 -22.05 2.50
N ASP A 27 -12.71 -22.43 1.56
CA ASP A 27 -13.31 -23.76 1.51
C ASP A 27 -12.81 -24.63 0.33
N PRO A 28 -11.52 -25.04 0.32
CA PRO A 28 -10.99 -25.96 -0.69
C PRO A 28 -11.55 -27.39 -0.51
N ARG A 29 -12.19 -27.69 0.63
CA ARG A 29 -12.73 -29.02 0.95
C ARG A 29 -14.25 -29.13 0.77
N ASN A 30 -14.93 -28.06 0.35
CA ASN A 30 -16.39 -27.99 0.21
C ASN A 30 -17.13 -28.36 1.51
N SER A 31 -16.62 -27.86 2.65
CA SER A 31 -17.20 -28.02 3.98
C SER A 31 -18.43 -27.13 4.21
N GLY A 32 -18.64 -26.09 3.39
CA GLY A 32 -19.74 -25.14 3.52
C GLY A 32 -19.59 -24.14 4.67
N GLU A 33 -18.41 -24.10 5.31
CA GLU A 33 -18.11 -23.22 6.44
C GLU A 33 -16.89 -22.34 6.11
N VAL A 34 -16.98 -21.04 6.43
CA VAL A 34 -15.88 -20.10 6.26
C VAL A 34 -14.84 -20.33 7.37
N ASP A 35 -13.59 -20.58 6.99
CA ASP A 35 -12.48 -20.67 7.95
C ASP A 35 -12.08 -19.27 8.42
N GLN A 36 -12.76 -18.78 9.46
CA GLN A 36 -12.48 -17.47 10.05
C GLN A 36 -11.06 -17.36 10.62
N ALA A 37 -10.42 -18.48 10.98
CA ALA A 37 -9.04 -18.47 11.44
C ALA A 37 -8.09 -18.22 10.26
N ALA A 38 -8.34 -18.82 9.10
CA ALA A 38 -7.61 -18.54 7.87
C ALA A 38 -7.77 -17.07 7.43
N VAL A 39 -9.00 -16.53 7.45
CA VAL A 39 -9.26 -15.11 7.15
C VAL A 39 -8.50 -14.20 8.10
N SER A 40 -8.58 -14.46 9.41
CA SER A 40 -7.90 -13.64 10.41
C SER A 40 -6.37 -13.69 10.26
N ARG A 41 -5.81 -14.86 9.92
CA ARG A 41 -4.37 -15.00 9.62
C ARG A 41 -3.99 -14.20 8.38
N ALA A 42 -4.73 -14.34 7.28
CA ALA A 42 -4.46 -13.60 6.05
C ALA A 42 -4.50 -12.07 6.25
N ILE A 43 -5.44 -11.57 7.04
CA ILE A 43 -5.52 -10.15 7.41
C ILE A 43 -4.32 -9.74 8.28
N ALA A 44 -3.93 -10.58 9.24
CA ALA A 44 -2.76 -10.33 10.09
C ALA A 44 -1.47 -10.29 9.26
N ASP A 45 -1.22 -11.30 8.41
CA ASP A 45 -0.07 -11.35 7.50
C ASP A 45 -0.01 -10.14 6.56
N ALA A 46 -1.14 -9.74 5.97
CA ALA A 46 -1.22 -8.53 5.15
C ALA A 46 -0.89 -7.26 5.95
N THR A 47 -1.39 -7.17 7.18
CA THR A 47 -1.13 -6.05 8.09
C THR A 47 0.35 -5.99 8.48
N ASP A 48 0.95 -7.11 8.87
CA ASP A 48 2.37 -7.21 9.21
C ASP A 48 3.27 -6.86 8.02
N LEU A 49 2.92 -7.33 6.81
CA LEU A 49 3.67 -7.00 5.60
C LEU A 49 3.65 -5.49 5.33
N ILE A 50 2.47 -4.86 5.40
CA ILE A 50 2.34 -3.40 5.23
C ILE A 50 3.13 -2.66 6.31
N ASN A 51 3.02 -3.09 7.58
CA ASN A 51 3.76 -2.52 8.69
C ASN A 51 5.27 -2.62 8.50
N SER A 52 5.76 -3.72 7.95
CA SER A 52 7.19 -3.90 7.67
C SER A 52 7.72 -2.91 6.63
N TYR A 53 6.92 -2.54 5.62
CA TYR A 53 7.31 -1.54 4.62
C TYR A 53 7.16 -0.11 5.15
N LEU A 54 6.02 0.20 5.80
CA LEU A 54 5.71 1.55 6.27
C LEU A 54 6.46 1.92 7.55
N GLY A 55 6.75 0.96 8.42
CA GLY A 55 7.46 1.17 9.70
C GLY A 55 8.89 1.70 9.55
N LYS A 56 9.46 1.66 8.33
CA LYS A 56 10.73 2.32 8.02
C LYS A 56 10.60 3.86 8.02
N ARG A 57 9.42 4.39 7.72
CA ARG A 57 9.23 5.81 7.38
C ARG A 57 8.09 6.50 8.14
N TYR A 58 7.09 5.76 8.59
CA TYR A 58 5.92 6.29 9.30
C TYR A 58 5.91 5.85 10.76
N VAL A 59 5.42 6.72 11.64
CA VAL A 59 5.23 6.38 13.06
C VAL A 59 3.98 5.53 13.20
N LEU A 60 4.12 4.35 13.79
CA LEU A 60 2.99 3.50 14.17
C LEU A 60 2.54 3.86 15.60
N PRO A 61 1.22 3.86 15.89
CA PRO A 61 0.12 3.53 14.98
C PRO A 61 -0.23 4.67 14.02
N LEU A 62 -0.50 4.33 12.75
CA LEU A 62 -0.96 5.28 11.74
C LEU A 62 -2.32 5.87 12.17
N ALA A 63 -2.37 7.18 12.40
CA ALA A 63 -3.59 7.86 12.85
C ALA A 63 -4.71 7.89 11.78
N VAL A 64 -4.33 7.82 10.50
CA VAL A 64 -5.25 7.78 9.37
C VAL A 64 -4.73 6.75 8.37
N VAL A 65 -5.54 5.76 8.05
CA VAL A 65 -5.24 4.75 7.04
C VAL A 65 -5.87 5.24 5.73
N PRO A 66 -5.08 5.59 4.70
CA PRO A 66 -5.64 6.06 3.44
C PRO A 66 -6.30 4.89 2.72
N GLY A 67 -7.39 5.16 1.99
CA GLY A 67 -8.15 4.13 1.28
C GLY A 67 -7.31 3.29 0.29
N THR A 68 -6.18 3.85 -0.19
CA THR A 68 -5.20 3.11 -1.00
C THR A 68 -4.52 1.99 -0.22
N VAL A 69 -4.16 2.21 1.05
CA VAL A 69 -3.58 1.17 1.92
C VAL A 69 -4.62 0.10 2.21
N VAL A 70 -5.87 0.49 2.48
CA VAL A 70 -6.98 -0.47 2.64
C VAL A 70 -7.15 -1.33 1.39
N ARG A 71 -7.06 -0.71 0.19
CA ARG A 71 -7.09 -1.45 -1.09
C ARG A 71 -5.99 -2.48 -1.21
N ILE A 72 -4.75 -2.06 -0.96
CA ILE A 72 -3.60 -2.95 -1.07
C ILE A 72 -3.66 -4.05 -0.02
N ALA A 73 -4.09 -3.73 1.20
CA ALA A 73 -4.28 -4.71 2.27
C ALA A 73 -5.32 -5.77 1.89
N ALA A 74 -6.43 -5.37 1.24
CA ALA A 74 -7.42 -6.30 0.70
C ALA A 74 -6.86 -7.18 -0.44
N ASP A 75 -6.09 -6.61 -1.36
CA ASP A 75 -5.43 -7.36 -2.44
C ASP A 75 -4.39 -8.37 -1.89
N LEU A 76 -3.63 -7.99 -0.87
CA LEU A 76 -2.68 -8.87 -0.18
C LEU A 76 -3.39 -9.99 0.57
N ALA A 77 -4.41 -9.67 1.36
CA ALA A 77 -5.20 -10.66 2.08
C ALA A 77 -5.86 -11.67 1.12
N ARG A 78 -6.36 -11.18 -0.02
CA ARG A 78 -6.88 -12.03 -1.11
C ARG A 78 -5.82 -12.98 -1.65
N TYR A 79 -4.60 -12.52 -1.87
CA TYR A 79 -3.51 -13.39 -2.32
C TYR A 79 -3.16 -14.46 -1.28
N PHE A 80 -3.12 -14.11 0.01
CA PHE A 80 -2.84 -15.07 1.08
C PHE A 80 -3.95 -16.12 1.23
N LEU A 81 -5.21 -15.74 1.03
CA LEU A 81 -6.33 -16.67 1.03
C LEU A 81 -6.29 -17.64 -0.16
N LEU A 82 -5.92 -17.16 -1.35
CA LEU A 82 -5.79 -17.99 -2.56
C LEU A 82 -4.36 -18.53 -2.76
N ALA A 83 -3.58 -18.70 -1.70
CA ALA A 83 -2.17 -19.10 -1.81
C ALA A 83 -1.94 -20.43 -2.55
N ASP A 84 -2.93 -21.34 -2.54
CA ASP A 84 -2.85 -22.63 -3.22
C ASP A 84 -2.96 -22.52 -4.76
N ASN A 85 -3.80 -21.60 -5.25
CA ASN A 85 -3.98 -21.38 -6.69
C ASN A 85 -4.31 -19.92 -7.02
N PRO A 86 -3.34 -19.00 -6.90
CA PRO A 86 -3.59 -17.60 -7.21
C PRO A 86 -3.63 -17.43 -8.73
N GLY A 87 -4.78 -16.97 -9.26
CA GLY A 87 -4.89 -16.62 -10.68
C GLY A 87 -3.89 -15.52 -11.08
N GLU A 88 -3.54 -15.45 -12.37
CA GLU A 88 -2.55 -14.48 -12.89
C GLU A 88 -2.93 -13.03 -12.55
N GLU A 89 -4.22 -12.68 -12.60
CA GLU A 89 -4.69 -11.35 -12.23
C GLU A 89 -4.40 -11.01 -10.76
N ILE A 90 -4.61 -11.97 -9.86
CA ILE A 90 -4.41 -11.80 -8.42
C ILE A 90 -2.92 -11.63 -8.12
N THR A 91 -2.08 -12.48 -8.72
CA THR A 91 -0.61 -12.37 -8.62
C THR A 91 -0.10 -11.03 -9.17
N LYS A 92 -0.70 -10.53 -10.27
CA LYS A 92 -0.36 -9.22 -10.82
C LYS A 92 -0.75 -8.09 -9.86
N ARG A 93 -1.95 -8.14 -9.27
CA ARG A 93 -2.41 -7.16 -8.26
C ARG A 93 -1.54 -7.17 -7.01
N TYR A 94 -1.17 -8.35 -6.53
CA TYR A 94 -0.25 -8.54 -5.41
C TYR A 94 1.11 -7.87 -5.69
N ASN A 95 1.71 -8.14 -6.86
CA ASN A 95 2.96 -7.51 -7.27
C ASN A 95 2.85 -5.99 -7.43
N ASP A 96 1.72 -5.50 -7.93
CA ASP A 96 1.45 -4.06 -8.05
C ASP A 96 1.36 -3.39 -6.67
N GLY A 97 0.68 -4.03 -5.73
CA GLY A 97 0.59 -3.61 -4.33
C GLY A 97 1.96 -3.59 -3.64
N LEU A 98 2.78 -4.63 -3.83
CA LEU A 98 4.15 -4.66 -3.33
C LEU A 98 5.02 -3.54 -3.92
N ARG A 99 4.89 -3.28 -5.23
CA ARG A 99 5.62 -2.18 -5.88
C ARG A 99 5.22 -0.84 -5.27
N TRP A 100 3.92 -0.61 -5.10
CA TRP A 100 3.41 0.60 -4.46
C TRP A 100 3.90 0.75 -3.01
N LEU A 101 3.91 -0.33 -2.21
CA LEU A 101 4.44 -0.31 -0.84
C LEU A 101 5.92 0.03 -0.81
N ARG A 102 6.70 -0.50 -1.76
CA ARG A 102 8.11 -0.13 -1.93
C ARG A 102 8.26 1.34 -2.29
N ASP A 103 7.49 1.84 -3.25
CA ASP A 103 7.52 3.26 -3.64
C ASP A 103 7.08 4.19 -2.50
N ALA A 104 6.11 3.76 -1.68
CA ALA A 104 5.67 4.50 -0.48
C ALA A 104 6.75 4.50 0.62
N ALA A 105 7.44 3.37 0.82
CA ALA A 105 8.58 3.29 1.74
C ALA A 105 9.79 4.11 1.24
N ASP A 106 10.00 4.15 -0.07
CA ASP A 106 11.03 4.95 -0.75
C ASP A 106 10.66 6.44 -0.84
N GLY A 107 9.39 6.79 -0.60
CA GLY A 107 8.87 8.17 -0.60
C GLY A 107 8.63 8.75 -1.99
N LYS A 108 8.52 7.89 -3.00
CA LYS A 108 8.18 8.25 -4.38
C LYS A 108 6.69 8.52 -4.56
N VAL A 109 5.86 7.99 -3.66
CA VAL A 109 4.41 8.17 -3.68
C VAL A 109 3.99 8.98 -2.46
N SER A 110 3.46 10.18 -2.70
CA SER A 110 2.80 10.96 -1.66
C SER A 110 1.43 10.36 -1.35
N THR A 111 1.33 9.69 -0.20
CA THR A 111 0.10 9.09 0.33
C THR A 111 -0.86 10.12 0.94
N GLY A 112 -0.51 11.41 0.93
CA GLY A 112 -1.30 12.48 1.55
C GLY A 112 -1.33 12.43 3.08
N LEU A 113 -0.51 11.57 3.69
CA LEU A 113 -0.35 11.44 5.14
C LEU A 113 0.73 12.39 5.67
N PRO A 114 0.67 12.78 6.96
CA PRO A 114 1.77 13.49 7.60
C PRO A 114 3.00 12.58 7.64
N GLU A 115 3.97 12.86 6.78
CA GLU A 115 5.25 12.15 6.72
C GLU A 115 6.15 12.62 7.89
N VAL A 116 6.84 11.69 8.56
CA VAL A 116 7.98 12.07 9.41
C VAL A 116 9.00 12.70 8.47
N GLN A 117 9.46 13.92 8.77
CA GLN A 117 10.48 14.59 7.97
C GLN A 117 11.78 13.75 7.99
N VAL A 118 11.91 12.84 7.03
CA VAL A 118 13.18 12.24 6.62
C VAL A 118 13.61 12.92 5.33
N PRO A 119 14.89 13.33 5.19
CA PRO A 119 15.34 14.02 3.99
C PRO A 119 15.14 13.11 2.78
N ALA A 120 14.26 13.53 1.88
CA ALA A 120 13.88 12.77 0.70
C ALA A 120 15.08 12.56 -0.23
N SER A 121 15.52 11.31 -0.39
CA SER A 121 16.40 10.94 -1.50
C SER A 121 15.56 10.99 -2.78
N SER A 122 15.74 12.07 -3.52
CA SER A 122 14.91 12.47 -4.64
C SER A 122 15.35 11.74 -5.91
N ASN A 123 14.95 10.49 -6.09
CA ASN A 123 15.12 9.81 -7.37
C ASN A 123 13.97 10.20 -8.32
N GLY A 124 14.22 11.20 -9.16
CA GLY A 124 13.55 11.29 -10.47
C GLY A 124 12.56 12.42 -10.70
N LYS A 125 12.79 13.62 -10.17
CA LYS A 125 12.24 14.84 -10.79
C LYS A 125 13.34 15.88 -10.88
N VAL A 126 13.98 15.96 -12.05
CA VAL A 126 14.79 17.13 -12.40
C VAL A 126 13.82 18.30 -12.54
N ILE A 127 13.54 18.96 -11.43
CA ILE A 127 12.93 20.28 -11.46
C ILE A 127 14.09 21.22 -11.78
N VAL A 128 14.30 21.51 -13.06
CA VAL A 128 15.12 22.65 -13.46
C VAL A 128 14.34 23.90 -13.05
N SER A 129 14.49 24.30 -11.80
CA SER A 129 14.22 25.68 -11.39
C SER A 129 15.31 26.53 -12.02
N GLY A 130 15.09 26.93 -13.27
CA GLY A 130 15.95 27.89 -13.94
C GLY A 130 15.98 29.18 -13.13
N SER A 131 17.14 29.51 -12.56
CA SER A 131 17.39 30.82 -11.96
C SER A 131 16.93 31.92 -12.93
N PRO A 132 16.25 32.99 -12.46
CA PRO A 132 15.78 34.04 -13.34
C PRO A 132 16.97 34.58 -14.14
N ARG A 133 16.89 34.47 -15.46
CA ARG A 133 17.95 34.91 -16.39
C ARG A 133 18.20 36.41 -16.18
N LEU A 134 19.29 36.76 -15.49
CA LEU A 134 19.68 38.15 -15.23
C LEU A 134 20.37 38.86 -16.41
N PHE A 135 20.61 38.14 -17.51
CA PHE A 135 21.19 38.73 -18.73
C PHE A 135 20.15 38.82 -19.83
N SER A 136 19.40 39.93 -19.85
CA SER A 136 18.68 40.34 -21.05
C SER A 136 19.54 41.34 -21.82
N ARG A 137 19.54 41.28 -23.15
CA ARG A 137 20.27 42.19 -24.05
C ARG A 137 19.89 43.68 -23.85
N LYS A 138 18.86 43.97 -23.04
CA LYS A 138 18.45 45.33 -22.67
C LYS A 138 19.28 45.96 -21.55
N THR A 139 20.05 45.20 -20.76
CA THR A 139 20.85 45.76 -19.64
C THR A 139 22.29 46.12 -20.01
N LEU A 140 22.72 45.90 -21.26
CA LEU A 140 24.10 46.13 -21.72
C LEU A 140 24.23 47.28 -22.74
N ARG A 141 23.44 48.34 -22.57
CA ARG A 141 23.62 49.63 -23.29
C ARG A 141 24.14 50.66 -22.29
N GLY A 142 25.46 50.71 -22.10
CA GLY A 142 26.05 51.73 -21.22
C GLY A 142 27.48 51.50 -20.72
N TYR A 143 28.33 50.81 -21.47
CA TYR A 143 29.79 50.90 -21.31
C TYR A 143 30.39 51.48 -22.58
#